data_AF-A0A2J0MPF3-F1
#
_entry.id   AF-A0A2J0MPF3-F1
#
_cell.length_a   1.000
_cell.length_b   1.000
_cell.length_c   1.000
_cell.angle_alpha   90.00
_cell.angle_beta   90.00
_cell.angle_gamma   90.00
#
_symmetry.space_group_name_H-M   'P 1'
#
loop_
_entity.id
_entity.type
_entity.pdbx_description
1 polymer ?
#
loop_
_entity_poly.entity_id
_entity_poly.type
_entity_poly.pdbx_seq_one_letter_code
_entity_poly.pdbx_strand_id
1 'polypeptide(L)'
;MWKPKYSVSNRLLKNLTKIAEIKTGLSGRKLPKVVFVDMWKAAQDLSTHASTSIEGNPLPLTEVKAVLKGRPKRARDSEREVMNYNQILIWLDNEIGKG
;
A
#
# COMPACT_ATOMS: atom_id res chain seq x y z
N MET A 1 24.50 17.05 11.31
CA MET A 1 23.10 16.89 10.85
C MET A 1 23.10 16.79 9.33
N TRP A 2 22.50 15.76 8.75
CA TRP A 2 22.44 15.58 7.30
C TRP A 2 21.57 16.67 6.66
N LYS A 3 22.06 17.29 5.58
CA LYS A 3 21.37 18.34 4.83
C LYS A 3 21.31 17.95 3.34
N PRO A 4 20.32 17.15 2.93
CA PRO A 4 20.19 16.75 1.53
C PRO A 4 19.98 17.98 0.65
N LYS A 5 20.65 18.00 -0.50
CA LYS A 5 20.43 19.02 -1.54
C LYS A 5 19.51 18.41 -2.60
N TYR A 6 18.29 18.91 -2.67
CA TYR A 6 17.33 18.51 -3.70
C TYR A 6 17.39 19.47 -4.89
N SER A 7 17.25 18.94 -6.10
CA SER A 7 17.09 19.73 -7.31
C SER A 7 15.95 19.18 -8.15
N VAL A 8 15.16 20.09 -8.73
CA VAL A 8 14.06 19.72 -9.63
C VAL A 8 14.57 19.79 -11.06
N SER A 9 14.79 18.63 -11.67
CA SER A 9 15.11 18.54 -13.10
C SER A 9 13.83 18.66 -13.94
N ASN A 10 13.97 19.04 -15.22
CA ASN A 10 12.85 19.05 -16.17
C ASN A 10 12.18 17.68 -16.28
N ARG A 11 12.95 16.58 -16.16
CA ARG A 11 12.41 15.22 -16.15
C ARG A 11 11.55 14.96 -14.91
N LEU A 12 12.02 15.38 -13.74
CA LEU A 12 11.26 15.24 -12.49
C LEU A 12 9.96 16.03 -12.57
N LEU A 13 10.03 17.29 -13.01
CA LEU A 13 8.86 18.14 -13.18
C LEU A 13 7.83 17.52 -14.13
N LYS A 14 8.28 17.05 -15.31
CA LYS A 14 7.41 16.38 -16.28
C LYS A 14 6.72 15.15 -15.70
N ASN A 15 7.44 14.34 -14.91
CA ASN A 15 6.88 13.16 -14.27
C ASN A 15 5.86 13.53 -13.19
N LEU A 16 6.14 14.55 -12.37
CA LEU A 16 5.21 15.04 -11.35
C LEU A 16 3.90 15.53 -11.99
N THR A 17 3.99 16.32 -13.06
CA THR A 17 2.81 16.79 -13.80
C THR A 17 1.99 15.62 -14.35
N LYS A 18 2.64 14.66 -15.01
CA LYS A 18 1.96 13.46 -15.54
C LYS A 18 1.26 12.65 -14.45
N ILE A 19 1.90 12.46 -13.30
CA ILE A 19 1.29 11.75 -12.16
C ILE A 19 0.06 12.52 -11.66
N ALA A 20 0.14 13.85 -11.53
CA ALA A 20 -0.96 14.69 -11.07
C ALA A 20 -2.17 14.65 -12.03
N GLU A 21 -1.92 14.70 -13.35
CA GLU A 21 -2.95 14.58 -14.38
C GLU A 21 -3.69 13.24 -14.29
N ILE A 22 -2.95 12.12 -14.23
CA ILE A 22 -3.53 10.78 -14.10
C ILE A 22 -4.32 10.65 -12.79
N LYS A 23 -3.75 11.11 -11.67
CA LYS A 23 -4.42 11.07 -10.37
C LYS A 23 -5.74 11.83 -10.40
N THR A 24 -5.74 13.04 -10.96
CA THR A 24 -6.95 13.87 -11.07
C THR A 24 -8.00 13.20 -11.94
N GLY A 25 -7.59 12.61 -13.07
CA GLY A 25 -8.48 11.87 -13.96
C GLY A 25 -9.10 10.61 -13.32
N LEU A 26 -8.40 9.98 -12.37
CA LEU A 26 -8.92 8.84 -11.61
C LEU A 26 -9.85 9.29 -10.47
N SER A 27 -9.49 10.32 -9.72
CA SER A 27 -10.28 10.85 -8.59
C SER A 27 -11.64 11.40 -9.01
N GLY A 28 -11.80 11.86 -10.24
CA GLY A 28 -13.08 12.35 -10.76
C GLY A 28 -14.12 11.26 -11.02
N ARG A 29 -13.76 9.98 -10.95
CA ARG A 29 -14.65 8.85 -11.24
C ARG A 29 -15.40 8.42 -9.98
N LYS A 30 -16.73 8.33 -10.07
CA LYS A 30 -17.56 7.73 -9.01
C LYS A 30 -17.63 6.21 -9.20
N LEU A 31 -17.18 5.46 -8.21
CA LEU A 31 -17.32 4.00 -8.16
C LEU A 31 -18.42 3.61 -7.18
N PRO A 32 -19.19 2.54 -7.44
CA PRO A 32 -20.05 1.95 -6.43
C PRO A 32 -19.22 1.56 -5.19
N LYS A 33 -19.76 1.80 -4.00
CA LYS A 33 -19.05 1.56 -2.73
C LYS A 33 -18.49 0.14 -2.61
N VAL A 34 -19.24 -0.87 -3.07
CA VAL A 34 -18.81 -2.28 -3.03
C VAL A 34 -17.55 -2.50 -3.87
N VAL A 35 -17.56 -1.99 -5.11
CA VAL A 35 -16.42 -2.07 -6.02
C VAL A 35 -15.19 -1.38 -5.43
N PHE A 36 -15.37 -0.20 -4.82
CA PHE A 36 -14.27 0.51 -4.17
C PHE A 36 -13.66 -0.30 -3.02
N VAL A 37 -14.48 -0.88 -2.14
CA VAL A 37 -14.00 -1.69 -1.02
C VAL A 37 -13.22 -2.92 -1.51
N ASP A 38 -13.69 -3.58 -2.58
CA ASP A 38 -13.00 -4.74 -3.14
C ASP A 38 -11.66 -4.36 -3.78
N MET A 39 -11.62 -3.27 -4.55
CA MET A 39 -10.39 -2.74 -5.14
C MET A 39 -9.39 -2.32 -4.05
N TRP A 40 -9.88 -1.67 -2.99
CA TRP A 40 -9.04 -1.22 -1.88
C TRP A 40 -8.42 -2.39 -1.13
N LYS A 41 -9.18 -3.45 -0.83
CA LYS A 41 -8.65 -4.69 -0.24
C LYS A 41 -7.58 -5.32 -1.13
N ALA A 42 -7.83 -5.44 -2.43
CA ALA A 42 -6.86 -5.99 -3.36
C ALA A 42 -5.57 -5.15 -3.42
N ALA A 43 -5.67 -3.82 -3.34
CA ALA A 43 -4.53 -2.92 -3.28
C ALA A 43 -3.74 -3.09 -1.98
N GLN A 44 -4.42 -3.27 -0.83
CA GLN A 44 -3.76 -3.54 0.44
C GLN A 44 -3.02 -4.88 0.46
N ASP A 45 -3.63 -5.94 -0.07
CA ASP A 45 -3.00 -7.25 -0.19
C ASP A 45 -1.72 -7.17 -1.03
N LEU A 46 -1.81 -6.50 -2.18
CA LEU A 46 -0.68 -6.33 -3.10
C LEU A 46 0.42 -5.46 -2.48
N SER A 47 0.06 -4.35 -1.84
CA SER A 47 1.01 -3.45 -1.19
C SER A 47 1.74 -4.15 -0.07
N THR A 48 1.02 -4.91 0.77
CA THR A 48 1.61 -5.67 1.87
C THR A 48 2.60 -6.70 1.32
N HIS A 49 2.17 -7.51 0.35
CA HIS A 49 3.05 -8.51 -0.27
C HIS A 49 4.29 -7.89 -0.90
N ALA A 50 4.14 -6.84 -1.71
CA ALA A 50 5.26 -6.21 -2.39
C ALA A 50 6.29 -5.67 -1.39
N SER A 51 5.83 -4.95 -0.36
CA SER A 51 6.72 -4.38 0.65
C SER A 51 7.45 -5.44 1.45
N THR A 52 6.75 -6.46 1.97
CA THR A 52 7.43 -7.53 2.73
C THR A 52 8.33 -8.38 1.84
N SER A 53 7.97 -8.57 0.57
CA SER A 53 8.78 -9.35 -0.39
C SER A 53 10.10 -8.67 -0.74
N ILE A 54 10.12 -7.33 -0.83
CA ILE A 54 11.35 -6.55 -1.08
C ILE A 54 12.34 -6.73 0.09
N GLU A 55 11.83 -6.90 1.30
CA GLU A 55 12.61 -7.18 2.52
C GLU A 55 12.92 -8.68 2.71
N GLY A 56 12.52 -9.53 1.76
CA GLY A 56 12.87 -10.96 1.74
C GLY A 56 11.83 -11.91 2.34
N ASN A 57 10.61 -11.45 2.62
CA ASN A 57 9.54 -12.34 3.05
C ASN A 57 9.16 -13.34 1.93
N PRO A 58 9.18 -14.66 2.18
CA PRO A 58 9.05 -15.67 1.14
C PRO A 58 7.60 -15.95 0.73
N LEU A 59 6.60 -15.36 1.41
CA LEU A 59 5.20 -15.71 1.19
C LEU A 59 4.71 -15.21 -0.18
N PRO A 60 4.16 -16.09 -1.05
CA PRO A 60 3.54 -15.65 -2.29
C PRO A 60 2.28 -14.84 -2.00
N LEU A 61 1.85 -14.01 -2.96
CA LEU A 61 0.65 -13.18 -2.83
C LEU A 61 -0.61 -13.98 -2.42
N THR A 62 -0.73 -15.22 -2.87
CA THR A 62 -1.83 -16.12 -2.49
C THR A 62 -1.83 -16.46 -1.00
N GLU A 63 -0.67 -16.74 -0.41
CA GLU A 63 -0.52 -16.98 1.03
C GLU A 63 -0.72 -15.69 1.83
N VAL A 64 -0.19 -14.56 1.35
CA VAL A 64 -0.44 -13.24 1.97
C VAL A 64 -1.95 -12.97 2.08
N LYS A 65 -2.69 -13.16 0.99
CA LYS A 65 -4.16 -13.01 0.99
C LYS A 65 -4.84 -13.95 1.99
N ALA A 66 -4.40 -15.21 2.05
CA ALA A 66 -4.96 -16.18 2.99
C ALA A 66 -4.69 -15.79 4.45
N VAL A 67 -3.47 -15.32 4.76
CA VAL A 67 -3.07 -14.85 6.09
C VAL A 67 -3.88 -13.62 6.51
N LEU A 68 -3.98 -12.61 5.65
CA LEU A 68 -4.71 -11.38 5.95
C LEU A 68 -6.22 -11.61 6.14
N LYS A 69 -6.80 -12.53 5.36
CA LYS A 69 -8.20 -12.94 5.48
C LYS A 69 -8.47 -13.80 6.72
N GLY A 70 -7.59 -14.77 7.00
CA GLY A 70 -7.79 -15.79 8.03
C GLY A 70 -7.34 -15.37 9.43
N ARG A 71 -6.37 -14.44 9.53
CA ARG A 71 -5.75 -13.97 10.79
C ARG A 71 -5.44 -15.13 11.76
N PRO A 72 -4.52 -16.04 11.39
CA PRO A 72 -4.23 -17.22 12.19
C PRO A 72 -3.78 -16.84 13.60
N LYS A 73 -4.31 -17.53 14.63
CA LYS A 73 -3.92 -17.30 16.03
C LYS A 73 -2.48 -17.69 16.33
N ARG A 74 -1.94 -18.66 15.58
CA ARG A 74 -0.54 -19.09 15.64
C ARG A 74 0.08 -18.85 14.26
N ALA A 75 0.81 -17.75 14.15
CA ALA A 75 1.46 -17.32 12.92
C ALA A 75 2.96 -17.64 12.96
N ARG A 76 3.49 -18.16 11.84
CA ARG A 76 4.94 -18.19 11.56
C ARG A 76 5.50 -16.76 11.54
N ASP A 77 6.81 -16.60 11.66
CA ASP A 77 7.42 -15.26 11.67
C ASP A 77 7.13 -14.48 10.36
N SER A 78 7.20 -15.14 9.20
CA SER A 78 6.86 -14.53 7.91
C SER A 78 5.39 -14.10 7.83
N GLU A 79 4.47 -14.85 8.43
CA GLU A 79 3.05 -14.52 8.46
C GLU A 79 2.78 -13.37 9.43
N ARG A 80 3.48 -13.35 10.56
CA ARG A 80 3.40 -12.29 11.56
C ARG A 80 3.91 -10.96 10.99
N GLU A 81 4.99 -10.96 10.23
CA GLU A 81 5.49 -9.78 9.53
C GLU A 81 4.43 -9.19 8.59
N VAL A 82 3.82 -10.02 7.75
CA VAL A 82 2.72 -9.63 6.84
C VAL A 82 1.54 -9.03 7.61
N MET A 83 1.11 -9.68 8.69
CA MET A 83 0.01 -9.20 9.52
C MET A 83 0.34 -7.85 10.18
N ASN A 84 1.54 -7.72 10.74
CA ASN A 84 1.98 -6.50 11.42
C ASN A 84 2.10 -5.34 10.44
N TYR A 85 2.69 -5.56 9.27
CA TYR A 85 2.83 -4.53 8.24
C TYR A 85 1.45 -4.02 7.78
N ASN A 86 0.54 -4.94 7.45
CA ASN A 86 -0.83 -4.58 7.07
C ASN A 86 -1.57 -3.83 8.18
N GLN A 87 -1.41 -4.25 9.43
CA GLN A 87 -2.04 -3.59 10.57
C GLN A 87 -1.53 -2.16 10.77
N ILE A 88 -0.24 -1.92 10.58
CA ILE A 88 0.35 -0.57 10.64
C ILE A 88 -0.20 0.30 9.50
N LEU A 89 -0.32 -0.23 8.28
CA LEU A 89 -0.90 0.51 7.16
C LEU A 89 -2.36 0.92 7.42
N ILE A 90 -3.18 -0.01 7.94
CA ILE A 90 -4.57 0.29 8.32
C ILE A 90 -4.62 1.34 9.43
N TRP A 91 -3.74 1.23 10.44
CA TRP A 91 -3.67 2.20 11.51
C TRP A 91 -3.29 3.60 10.98
N LEU A 92 -2.28 3.70 10.11
CA LEU A 92 -1.82 4.97 9.53
C LEU A 92 -2.91 5.63 8.69
N ASP A 93 -3.63 4.86 7.87
CA ASP A 93 -4.75 5.36 7.06
C ASP A 93 -5.86 5.97 7.95
N ASN A 94 -6.17 5.30 9.06
CA ASN A 94 -7.13 5.80 10.04
C ASN A 94 -6.64 7.07 10.78
N GLU A 95 -5.35 7.19 11.08
CA GLU A 95 -4.81 8.40 11.72
C GLU A 95 -4.78 9.60 10.77
N ILE A 96 -4.41 9.37 9.50
CA ILE A 96 -4.40 10.44 8.48
C ILE A 96 -5.82 10.88 8.12
N GLY A 97 -6.79 9.96 8.09
CA GLY A 97 -8.19 10.26 7.77
C GLY A 97 -8.98 11.00 8.87
N LYS A 98 -8.39 11.20 10.06
CA LYS A 98 -8.98 11.97 11.18
C LYS A 98 -8.67 13.47 11.11
N GLY A 99 -7.76 13.91 10.23
CA GLY A 99 -7.46 15.31 9.96
C GLY A 99 -8.22 15.85 8.76
#